data_AF-A0A8S9Z2H8-F1
#
_entry.id   AF-A0A8S9Z2H8-F1
#
_cell.length_a   1.000
_cell.length_b   1.000
_cell.length_c   1.000
_cell.angle_alpha   90.00
_cell.angle_beta   90.00
_cell.angle_gamma   90.00
#
_symmetry.space_group_name_H-M   'P 1'
#
loop_
_entity.id
_entity.type
_entity.pdbx_description
1 polymer ?
#
loop_
_entity_poly.entity_id
_entity_poly.type
_entity_poly.pdbx_seq_one_letter_code
_entity_poly.pdbx_strand_id
1 'polypeptide(L)'
;MLTFCPQDSCKPLSTVNMMAPITRWLAVPVVRGFPSQRALHSPRRVKMVPLSLSEREAEVEPLIREHFWEKYREHPSGDAIKRSFIFKNFDVAFEFMQTVATKAKLMNHHPEWSNIYNKVDIVLTTHDAGGLSIKDVEMAQFINGAALQHGVKQPNK
;
A
#
# COMPACT_ATOMS: atom_id res chain seq x y z
N MET A 1 36.92 -32.27 -40.27
CA MET A 1 37.92 -31.20 -40.12
C MET A 1 37.67 -30.52 -38.80
N LEU A 2 38.62 -30.66 -37.89
CA LEU A 2 38.62 -30.09 -36.54
C LEU A 2 38.90 -28.59 -36.62
N THR A 3 38.19 -27.77 -35.84
CA THR A 3 38.83 -26.69 -35.06
C THR A 3 37.90 -26.19 -33.97
N PHE A 4 38.47 -26.06 -32.78
CA PHE A 4 37.85 -25.90 -31.47
C PHE A 4 38.65 -24.80 -30.75
N CYS A 5 37.96 -23.80 -30.15
CA CYS A 5 38.42 -22.81 -29.13
C CYS A 5 39.62 -21.88 -29.47
N PRO A 6 39.90 -20.76 -28.75
CA PRO A 6 39.79 -20.53 -27.28
C PRO A 6 38.96 -19.28 -26.87
N GLN A 7 38.28 -19.22 -25.73
CA GLN A 7 38.76 -18.96 -24.35
C GLN A 7 39.48 -17.61 -24.19
N ASP A 8 38.74 -16.53 -23.92
CA ASP A 8 39.30 -15.32 -23.30
C ASP A 8 39.18 -15.45 -21.77
N SER A 9 40.34 -15.64 -21.17
CA SER A 9 40.53 -15.80 -19.74
C SER A 9 41.48 -14.72 -19.22
N CYS A 10 41.13 -14.21 -18.04
CA CYS A 10 42.04 -13.81 -16.96
C CYS A 10 42.83 -12.48 -17.00
N LYS A 11 42.52 -11.66 -15.97
CA LYS A 11 43.39 -10.92 -15.00
C LYS A 11 43.68 -9.43 -15.27
N PRO A 12 44.06 -8.61 -14.25
CA PRO A 12 44.33 -8.95 -12.83
C PRO A 12 43.60 -8.08 -11.77
N LEU A 13 43.48 -8.67 -10.57
CA LEU A 13 43.39 -7.95 -9.30
C LEU A 13 44.73 -7.25 -9.02
N SER A 14 44.68 -5.95 -8.72
CA SER A 14 45.80 -5.19 -8.17
C SER A 14 45.59 -5.03 -6.67
N THR A 15 46.42 -5.73 -5.91
CA THR A 15 46.69 -5.51 -4.49
C THR A 15 47.85 -4.54 -4.40
N VAL A 16 47.68 -3.39 -3.75
CA VAL A 16 48.79 -2.70 -3.08
C VAL A 16 48.29 -2.12 -1.76
N ASN A 17 48.84 -2.69 -0.70
CA ASN A 17 48.82 -2.24 0.68
C ASN A 17 49.96 -1.21 0.84
N MET A 18 49.71 0.02 1.32
CA MET A 18 50.75 0.81 1.97
C MET A 18 50.18 1.69 3.08
N MET A 19 50.90 1.60 4.19
CA MET A 19 50.71 2.20 5.50
C MET A 19 50.57 3.73 5.50
N ALA A 20 49.86 4.20 6.53
CA ALA A 20 49.67 5.59 6.92
C ALA A 20 50.99 6.36 7.18
N PRO A 21 50.89 7.70 7.25
CA PRO A 21 51.41 8.37 8.43
C PRO A 21 50.33 9.18 9.15
N ILE A 22 50.31 8.98 10.46
CA ILE A 22 49.63 9.79 11.46
C ILE A 22 50.19 11.21 11.34
N THR A 23 49.36 12.21 11.07
CA THR A 23 49.64 13.59 11.48
C THR A 23 48.38 14.43 11.61
N ARG A 24 48.25 15.00 12.82
CA ARG A 24 47.61 16.28 13.14
C ARG A 24 46.07 16.32 13.15
N TRP A 25 45.54 16.02 14.34
CA TRP A 25 44.23 16.50 14.76
C TRP A 25 44.21 18.03 14.74
N LEU A 26 43.58 18.62 13.74
CA LEU A 26 43.11 20.00 13.83
C LEU A 26 41.88 19.98 14.75
N ALA A 27 41.97 20.75 15.83
CA ALA A 27 40.86 20.97 16.76
C ALA A 27 39.66 21.54 15.98
N VAL A 28 38.62 20.73 15.81
CA VAL A 28 37.33 21.21 15.33
C VAL A 28 36.72 22.04 16.48
N PRO A 29 36.35 23.32 16.26
CA PRO A 29 35.65 24.07 17.28
C PRO A 29 34.33 23.37 17.55
N VAL A 30 34.08 23.06 18.83
CA VAL A 30 32.78 22.61 19.33
C VAL A 30 31.79 23.73 19.03
N VAL A 31 31.10 23.63 17.89
CA VAL A 31 29.96 24.47 17.58
C VAL A 31 28.87 24.14 18.60
N ARG A 32 28.64 25.12 19.48
CA ARG A 32 27.59 25.12 20.48
C ARG A 32 26.24 24.91 19.80
N GLY A 33 25.49 23.92 20.31
CA GLY A 33 24.03 23.87 20.28
C GLY A 33 23.38 23.82 18.90
N PHE A 34 23.03 22.61 18.45
CA PHE A 34 21.89 22.48 17.54
C PHE A 34 20.65 23.02 18.25
N PRO A 35 19.91 23.99 17.68
CA PRO A 35 18.64 24.39 18.24
C PRO A 35 17.74 23.15 18.24
N SER A 36 17.27 22.78 19.43
CA SER A 36 16.23 21.75 19.61
C SER A 36 15.11 22.07 18.63
N GLN A 37 14.87 21.15 17.69
CA GLN A 37 13.76 21.27 16.76
C GLN A 37 12.49 21.35 17.61
N ARG A 38 11.95 22.56 17.73
CA ARG A 38 10.67 22.84 18.37
C ARG A 38 9.68 21.87 17.76
N ALA A 39 9.13 20.98 18.58
CA ALA A 39 8.19 19.95 18.16
C ALA A 39 7.15 20.59 17.22
N LEU A 40 7.17 20.17 15.95
CA LEU A 40 6.11 20.50 15.02
C LEU A 40 4.82 20.02 15.69
N HIS A 41 3.91 20.96 15.96
CA HIS A 41 2.62 20.62 16.53
C HIS A 41 1.97 19.65 15.54
N SER A 42 1.82 18.40 15.96
CA SER A 42 1.10 17.40 15.20
C SER A 42 -0.30 17.96 14.90
N PRO A 43 -0.73 18.06 13.63
CA PRO A 43 -2.04 18.58 13.32
C PRO A 43 -3.08 17.76 14.07
N ARG A 44 -4.00 18.45 14.75
CA ARG A 44 -5.06 17.83 15.56
C ARG A 44 -5.81 16.84 14.66
N ARG A 45 -5.76 15.54 14.98
CA ARG A 45 -6.43 14.49 14.20
C ARG A 45 -7.90 14.86 14.05
N VAL A 46 -8.37 15.07 12.82
CA VAL A 46 -9.79 15.28 12.54
C VAL A 46 -10.53 14.01 12.91
N LYS A 47 -11.55 14.14 13.76
CA LYS A 47 -12.37 12.99 14.17
C LYS A 47 -13.15 12.50 12.96
N MET A 48 -13.00 11.23 12.61
CA MET A 48 -13.79 10.59 11.57
C MET A 48 -15.22 10.39 12.08
N VAL A 49 -16.20 10.63 11.21
CA VAL A 49 -17.63 10.51 11.49
C VAL A 49 -18.21 9.51 10.48
N PRO A 50 -19.16 8.66 10.87
CA PRO A 50 -19.82 7.76 9.94
C PRO A 50 -20.65 8.55 8.93
N LEU A 51 -20.81 8.01 7.72
CA LEU A 51 -21.62 8.63 6.68
C LEU A 51 -23.08 8.77 7.12
N SER A 52 -23.69 9.91 6.81
CA SER A 52 -25.13 10.14 6.91
C SER A 52 -25.91 9.28 5.91
N LEU A 53 -27.24 9.22 6.07
CA LEU A 53 -28.10 8.45 5.16
C LEU A 53 -28.04 8.97 3.72
N SER A 54 -28.08 10.28 3.52
CA SER A 54 -28.00 10.89 2.19
C SER A 54 -26.64 10.67 1.53
N GLU A 55 -25.54 10.74 2.31
CA GLU A 55 -24.20 10.44 1.77
C GLU A 55 -24.06 8.97 1.40
N ARG A 56 -24.63 8.05 2.18
CA ARG A 56 -24.64 6.61 1.82
C ARG A 56 -25.39 6.36 0.53
N GLU A 57 -26.54 7.01 0.35
CA GLU A 57 -27.33 6.88 -0.87
C GLU A 57 -26.59 7.42 -2.09
N ALA A 58 -25.86 8.53 -1.94
CA ALA A 58 -25.06 9.12 -3.01
C ALA A 58 -23.78 8.32 -3.32
N GLU A 59 -23.05 7.87 -2.29
CA GLU A 59 -21.67 7.40 -2.44
C GLU A 59 -21.54 5.87 -2.35
N VAL A 60 -22.34 5.21 -1.52
CA VAL A 60 -22.22 3.76 -1.25
C VAL A 60 -23.12 2.94 -2.18
N GLU A 61 -24.34 3.42 -2.48
CA GLU A 61 -25.25 2.69 -3.36
C GLU A 61 -24.70 2.46 -4.79
N PRO A 62 -23.97 3.39 -5.43
CA PRO A 62 -23.33 3.11 -6.72
C PRO A 62 -22.24 2.03 -6.64
N LEU A 63 -21.50 1.95 -5.53
CA LEU A 63 -20.52 0.88 -5.32
C LEU A 63 -21.20 -0.49 -5.28
N ILE A 64 -22.39 -0.56 -4.70
CA ILE A 64 -23.16 -1.79 -4.57
C ILE A 64 -23.81 -2.18 -5.90
N ARG A 65 -24.49 -1.23 -6.55
CA ARG A 65 -25.27 -1.50 -7.76
C ARG A 65 -24.41 -1.76 -8.99
N GLU A 66 -23.30 -1.05 -9.13
CA GLU A 66 -22.51 -1.02 -10.38
C GLU A 66 -21.15 -1.69 -10.23
N HIS A 67 -20.61 -1.73 -9.01
CA HIS A 67 -19.25 -2.20 -8.76
C HIS A 67 -19.21 -3.45 -7.87
N PHE A 68 -20.33 -4.18 -7.75
CA PHE A 68 -20.39 -5.49 -7.08
C PHE A 68 -19.88 -5.50 -5.64
N TRP A 69 -19.92 -4.36 -4.95
CA TRP A 69 -19.75 -4.33 -3.50
C TRP A 69 -21.03 -4.82 -2.83
N GLU A 70 -20.89 -5.42 -1.66
CA GLU A 70 -22.00 -5.94 -0.89
C GLU A 70 -22.00 -5.31 0.50
N LYS A 71 -23.18 -5.04 1.05
CA LYS A 71 -23.31 -4.65 2.46
C LYS A 71 -22.90 -5.85 3.32
N TYR A 72 -22.03 -5.64 4.30
CA TYR A 72 -21.57 -6.68 5.21
C TYR A 72 -22.03 -6.38 6.64
N ARG A 73 -23.24 -6.84 6.97
CA ARG A 73 -23.89 -6.55 8.26
C ARG A 73 -23.40 -7.44 9.39
N GLU A 74 -22.82 -8.60 9.06
CA GLU A 74 -22.28 -9.55 10.02
C GLU A 74 -20.88 -9.14 10.53
N HIS A 75 -20.31 -8.07 9.97
CA HIS A 75 -19.08 -7.49 10.51
C HIS A 75 -19.29 -7.01 11.96
N PRO A 76 -18.30 -7.13 12.87
CA PRO A 76 -18.44 -6.67 14.25
C PRO A 76 -18.85 -5.20 14.43
N SER A 77 -18.55 -4.33 13.45
CA SER A 77 -19.01 -2.94 13.46
C SER A 77 -20.50 -2.76 13.09
N GLY A 78 -21.14 -3.79 12.51
CA GLY A 78 -22.49 -3.72 11.95
C GLY A 78 -22.63 -2.88 10.67
N ASP A 79 -21.55 -2.22 10.23
CA ASP A 79 -21.56 -1.29 9.11
C ASP A 79 -20.23 -1.35 8.33
N ALA A 80 -20.23 -2.20 7.31
CA ALA A 80 -19.09 -2.44 6.43
C ALA A 80 -19.57 -2.78 5.01
N ILE A 81 -18.67 -2.68 4.03
CA ILE A 81 -18.86 -3.21 2.69
C ILE A 81 -17.79 -4.25 2.39
N LYS A 82 -18.13 -5.25 1.56
CA LYS A 82 -17.20 -6.28 1.14
C LYS A 82 -17.26 -6.54 -0.37
N ARG A 83 -16.17 -7.03 -0.95
CA ARG A 83 -16.12 -7.49 -2.34
C ARG A 83 -15.03 -8.54 -2.54
N SER A 84 -15.31 -9.52 -3.39
CA SER A 84 -14.35 -10.51 -3.87
C SER A 84 -13.78 -10.15 -5.24
N PHE A 85 -12.47 -10.24 -5.39
CA PHE A 85 -11.75 -10.01 -6.64
C PHE A 85 -11.05 -11.31 -7.07
N ILE A 86 -11.22 -11.71 -8.34
CA ILE A 86 -10.60 -12.91 -8.89
C ILE A 86 -9.69 -12.52 -10.06
N PHE A 87 -8.44 -12.92 -9.99
CA PHE A 87 -7.41 -12.63 -10.99
C PHE A 87 -6.98 -13.88 -11.76
N LYS A 88 -6.05 -13.73 -12.70
CA LYS A 88 -5.55 -14.84 -13.52
C LYS A 88 -4.79 -15.88 -12.68
N ASN A 89 -3.92 -15.43 -11.79
CA ASN A 89 -3.04 -16.24 -10.94
C ASN A 89 -2.69 -15.47 -9.66
N PHE A 90 -1.84 -16.06 -8.81
CA PHE A 90 -1.39 -15.44 -7.57
C PHE A 90 -0.56 -14.17 -7.80
N ASP A 91 0.37 -14.18 -8.75
CA ASP A 91 1.28 -13.05 -8.99
C ASP A 91 0.50 -11.76 -9.29
N VAL A 92 -0.49 -11.83 -10.19
CA VAL A 92 -1.34 -10.68 -10.53
C VAL A 92 -2.20 -10.24 -9.34
N ALA A 93 -2.73 -11.17 -8.56
CA ALA A 93 -3.48 -10.83 -7.35
C ALA A 93 -2.60 -10.08 -6.34
N PHE A 94 -1.35 -10.49 -6.18
CA PHE A 94 -0.40 -9.85 -5.27
C PHE A 94 0.08 -8.48 -5.77
N GLU A 95 0.28 -8.29 -7.07
CA GLU A 95 0.55 -6.97 -7.68
C GLU A 95 -0.60 -5.97 -7.44
N PHE A 96 -1.84 -6.44 -7.59
CA PHE A 96 -3.03 -5.67 -7.21
C PHE A 96 -2.99 -5.29 -5.72
N MET A 97 -2.70 -6.23 -4.83
CA MET A 97 -2.61 -5.97 -3.39
C MET A 97 -1.51 -4.95 -3.05
N GLN A 98 -0.35 -5.00 -3.71
CA GLN A 98 0.73 -4.01 -3.52
C GLN A 98 0.30 -2.59 -3.92
N THR A 99 -0.49 -2.49 -5.01
CA THR A 99 -1.06 -1.22 -5.47
C THR A 99 -2.00 -0.64 -4.41
N VAL A 100 -2.89 -1.47 -3.86
CA VAL A 100 -3.81 -1.08 -2.77
C VAL A 100 -3.06 -0.75 -1.48
N ALA A 101 -2.03 -1.51 -1.12
CA ALA A 101 -1.21 -1.24 0.08
C ALA A 101 -0.53 0.14 0.02
N THR A 102 -0.06 0.54 -1.17
CA THR A 102 0.53 1.87 -1.38
C THR A 102 -0.50 2.98 -1.14
N LYS A 103 -1.73 2.82 -1.66
CA LYS A 103 -2.83 3.76 -1.42
C LYS A 103 -3.24 3.80 0.05
N ALA A 104 -3.34 2.64 0.70
CA ALA A 104 -3.68 2.51 2.12
C ALA A 104 -2.70 3.28 3.02
N LYS A 105 -1.39 3.16 2.73
CA LYS A 105 -0.35 3.92 3.42
C LYS A 105 -0.53 5.43 3.25
N LEU A 106 -0.81 5.90 2.04
CA LEU A 106 -1.01 7.32 1.75
C LEU A 106 -2.25 7.90 2.44
N MET A 107 -3.35 7.13 2.48
CA MET A 107 -4.60 7.55 3.13
C MET A 107 -4.58 7.39 4.66
N ASN A 108 -3.58 6.67 5.18
CA ASN A 108 -3.58 6.12 6.54
C ASN A 108 -4.94 5.46 6.85
N HIS A 109 -5.36 4.56 5.95
CA HIS A 109 -6.62 3.83 6.00
C HIS A 109 -6.40 2.46 5.37
N HIS A 110 -6.58 1.38 6.14
CA HIS A 110 -6.19 0.04 5.72
C HIS A 110 -7.43 -0.81 5.49
N PRO A 111 -7.50 -1.58 4.38
CA PRO A 111 -8.55 -2.57 4.22
C PRO A 111 -8.32 -3.75 5.18
N GLU A 112 -9.41 -4.42 5.51
CA GLU A 112 -9.35 -5.80 5.96
C GLU A 112 -9.41 -6.70 4.73
N TRP A 113 -8.51 -7.68 4.62
CA TRP A 113 -8.54 -8.58 3.48
C TRP A 113 -8.11 -10.01 3.82
N SER A 114 -8.47 -10.95 2.94
CA SER A 114 -7.86 -12.27 2.87
C SER A 114 -7.51 -12.59 1.42
N ASN A 115 -6.42 -13.33 1.22
CA ASN A 115 -5.98 -13.75 -0.10
C ASN A 115 -5.77 -15.26 -0.12
N ILE A 116 -6.43 -15.92 -1.07
CA ILE A 116 -6.28 -17.35 -1.34
C ILE A 116 -5.96 -17.49 -2.83
N TYR A 117 -4.69 -17.73 -3.13
CA TYR A 117 -4.19 -17.84 -4.51
C TYR A 117 -4.57 -16.61 -5.35
N ASN A 118 -5.41 -16.78 -6.37
CA ASN A 118 -5.83 -15.72 -7.29
C ASN A 118 -7.07 -14.94 -6.81
N LYS A 119 -7.61 -15.24 -5.62
CA LYS A 119 -8.78 -14.57 -5.05
C LYS A 119 -8.37 -13.65 -3.90
N VAL A 120 -8.87 -12.42 -3.91
CA VAL A 120 -8.69 -11.45 -2.82
C VAL A 120 -10.08 -11.00 -2.35
N ASP A 121 -10.40 -11.28 -1.09
CA ASP A 121 -11.61 -10.82 -0.43
C ASP A 121 -11.28 -9.58 0.40
N ILE A 122 -11.98 -8.47 0.16
CA ILE A 122 -11.74 -7.19 0.82
C ILE A 122 -12.99 -6.75 1.58
N VAL A 123 -12.79 -6.26 2.80
CA VAL A 123 -13.79 -5.61 3.65
C VAL A 123 -13.30 -4.20 3.98
N LEU A 124 -14.20 -3.21 3.93
CA LEU A 124 -13.93 -1.83 4.27
C LEU A 124 -14.91 -1.34 5.35
N THR A 125 -14.34 -0.75 6.39
CA THR A 125 -15.03 -0.04 7.47
C THR A 125 -14.03 0.88 8.18
N THR A 126 -14.52 1.90 8.87
CA THR A 126 -13.68 2.82 9.63
C THR A 126 -13.90 2.63 11.13
N HIS A 127 -12.93 2.03 11.82
CA HIS A 127 -12.98 1.79 13.27
C HIS A 127 -13.22 3.09 14.07
N ASP A 128 -12.46 4.15 13.79
CA ASP A 128 -12.56 5.42 14.52
C ASP A 128 -13.93 6.11 14.36
N ALA A 129 -14.66 5.80 13.28
CA ALA A 129 -16.01 6.30 13.00
C ALA A 129 -17.12 5.37 13.53
N GLY A 130 -16.78 4.13 13.91
CA GLY A 130 -17.76 3.10 14.27
C GLY A 130 -18.61 2.60 13.09
N GLY A 131 -18.10 2.70 11.85
CA GLY A 131 -18.83 2.31 10.64
C GLY A 131 -18.20 2.85 9.36
N LEU A 132 -18.96 2.84 8.26
CA LEU A 132 -18.52 3.38 6.97
C LEU A 132 -18.31 4.89 7.03
N SER A 133 -17.17 5.33 6.51
CA SER A 133 -16.82 6.74 6.34
C SER A 133 -16.45 7.05 4.89
N ILE A 134 -16.19 8.33 4.59
CA ILE A 134 -15.74 8.76 3.26
C ILE A 134 -14.43 8.06 2.83
N LYS A 135 -13.56 7.69 3.78
CA LYS A 135 -12.32 6.97 3.47
C LYS A 135 -12.58 5.58 2.90
N ASP A 136 -13.65 4.92 3.33
CA ASP A 136 -14.05 3.62 2.80
C ASP A 136 -14.53 3.74 1.36
N VAL A 137 -15.29 4.80 1.05
CA VAL A 137 -15.74 5.11 -0.31
C VAL A 137 -14.56 5.39 -1.23
N GLU A 138 -13.66 6.29 -0.84
CA GLU A 138 -12.47 6.64 -1.62
C GLU A 138 -11.56 5.42 -1.86
N MET A 139 -11.39 4.57 -0.84
CA MET A 139 -10.64 3.33 -0.95
C MET A 139 -11.32 2.35 -1.91
N ALA A 140 -12.65 2.17 -1.81
CA ALA A 140 -13.41 1.29 -2.69
C ALA A 140 -13.32 1.72 -4.16
N GLN A 141 -13.45 3.03 -4.43
CA GLN A 141 -13.32 3.59 -5.78
C GLN A 141 -11.91 3.36 -6.34
N PHE A 142 -10.87 3.59 -5.54
CA PHE A 142 -9.50 3.31 -5.94
C PHE A 142 -9.28 1.82 -6.24
N ILE A 143 -9.77 0.94 -5.35
CA ILE A 143 -9.69 -0.51 -5.51
C ILE A 143 -10.38 -0.95 -6.80
N ASN A 144 -11.55 -0.39 -7.14
CA ASN A 144 -12.23 -0.69 -8.40
C ASN A 144 -11.35 -0.37 -9.61
N GLY A 145 -10.73 0.81 -9.63
CA GLY A 145 -9.81 1.21 -10.70
C GLY A 145 -8.58 0.31 -10.78
N ALA A 146 -7.93 0.03 -9.64
CA ALA A 146 -6.78 -0.86 -9.56
C ALA A 146 -7.12 -2.28 -10.04
N ALA A 147 -8.28 -2.82 -9.64
CA ALA A 147 -8.71 -4.15 -10.05
C ALA A 147 -8.89 -4.26 -11.57
N LEU A 148 -9.45 -3.22 -12.21
CA LEU A 148 -9.58 -3.15 -13.66
C LEU A 148 -8.21 -3.09 -14.35
N GLN A 149 -7.27 -2.30 -13.83
CA GLN A 149 -5.89 -2.22 -14.35
C GLN A 149 -5.17 -3.56 -14.30
N HIS A 150 -5.43 -4.36 -13.26
CA HIS A 150 -4.84 -5.68 -13.05
C HIS A 150 -5.65 -6.84 -13.69
N GLY A 151 -6.65 -6.54 -14.51
CA GLY A 151 -7.38 -7.55 -15.28
C GLY A 151 -8.26 -8.48 -14.43
N VAL A 152 -8.96 -7.91 -13.44
CA VAL A 152 -9.95 -8.66 -12.65
C VAL A 152 -11.00 -9.33 -13.54
N LYS A 153 -11.34 -10.58 -13.23
CA LYS A 153 -12.46 -11.28 -13.85
C LYS A 153 -13.76 -10.72 -13.30
N GLN A 154 -14.64 -10.27 -14.21
CA GLN A 154 -15.96 -9.82 -13.81
C GLN A 154 -16.81 -11.01 -13.36
N PRO A 155 -17.65 -10.86 -12.33
CA PRO A 155 -18.61 -11.90 -11.98
C PRO A 155 -19.54 -12.14 -13.18
N ASN A 156 -19.86 -13.41 -13.43
CA ASN A 156 -20.87 -13.77 -14.43
C ASN A 156 -22.21 -13.17 -13.97
N LYS A 157 -22.79 -12.30 -14.79
CA LYS A 157 -24.10 -11.70 -14.55
C LYS A 157 -25.22 -12.67 -14.91
#